data_AF-A0A0P9CY31-F1
#
_entry.id   AF-A0A0P9CY31-F1
#
_cell.length_a   1.000
_cell.length_b   1.000
_cell.length_c   1.000
_cell.angle_alpha   90.00
_cell.angle_beta   90.00
_cell.angle_gamma   90.00
#
_symmetry.space_group_name_H-M   'P 1'
#
loop_
_entity.id
_entity.type
_entity.pdbx_description
1 polymer ?
#
loop_
_entity_poly.entity_id
_entity_poly.type
_entity_poly.pdbx_seq_one_letter_code
_entity_poly.pdbx_strand_id
1 'polypeptide(L)'
;MLLSEYRPRPALVTRATQIERPRFPVIDAHNHLGPEFGGGWDNRPLDELLAAMDAADVRVLVDLDGGWGNDIFERHLVKFKHGAPERFRVFGGVD
;
A
#
# COMPACT_ATOMS: atom_id res chain seq x y z
N MET A 1 -4.53 37.21 11.09
CA MET A 1 -4.43 36.01 10.24
C MET A 1 -3.32 36.26 9.25
N LEU A 2 -2.22 35.51 9.32
CA LEU A 2 -1.12 35.65 8.37
C LEU A 2 -1.46 34.89 7.08
N LEU A 3 -0.95 35.32 5.93
CA LEU A 3 -1.14 34.58 4.66
C LEU A 3 -0.59 33.15 4.76
N SER A 4 0.46 32.95 5.57
CA SER A 4 1.05 31.64 5.88
C SER A 4 0.11 30.69 6.62
N GLU A 5 -0.97 31.20 7.22
CA GLU A 5 -1.96 30.41 7.97
C GLU A 5 -3.24 30.18 7.17
N TYR A 6 -3.34 30.75 5.97
CA TYR A 6 -4.51 30.63 5.11
C TYR A 6 -4.61 29.22 4.54
N ARG A 7 -5.63 28.47 4.97
CA ARG A 7 -6.02 27.19 4.37
C ARG A 7 -7.27 27.41 3.51
N PRO A 8 -7.14 27.60 2.19
CA PRO A 8 -8.29 27.85 1.33
C PRO A 8 -9.29 26.71 1.43
N ARG A 9 -10.56 27.04 1.62
CA ARG A 9 -11.65 26.08 1.55
C ARG A 9 -12.16 26.04 0.10
N PRO A 10 -12.34 24.85 -0.50
CA PRO A 10 -12.99 24.74 -1.80
C PRO A 10 -14.36 25.42 -1.77
N ALA A 11 -14.59 26.38 -2.66
CA ALA A 11 -15.88 27.08 -2.81
C ALA A 11 -16.74 26.51 -3.96
N LEU A 12 -16.18 25.59 -4.76
CA LEU A 12 -16.89 24.92 -5.83
C LEU A 12 -17.93 23.96 -5.24
N VAL A 13 -19.20 24.30 -5.37
CA VAL A 13 -20.30 23.40 -5.03
C VAL A 13 -20.68 22.63 -6.29
N THR A 14 -20.33 21.36 -6.32
CA THR A 14 -20.69 20.43 -7.39
C THR A 14 -21.08 19.08 -6.78
N ARG A 15 -21.74 18.23 -7.56
CA ARG A 15 -22.02 16.86 -7.13
C ARG A 15 -20.69 16.13 -6.90
N ALA A 16 -20.45 15.70 -5.67
CA ALA A 16 -19.42 14.73 -5.35
C ALA A 16 -20.01 13.31 -5.42
N THR A 17 -19.24 12.37 -5.96
CA THR A 17 -19.57 10.94 -5.88
C THR A 17 -18.41 10.24 -5.22
N GLN A 18 -18.63 9.69 -4.03
CA GLN A 18 -17.62 8.93 -3.30
C GLN A 18 -17.62 7.49 -3.80
N ILE A 19 -16.47 7.02 -4.28
CA ILE A 19 -16.28 5.64 -4.72
C ILE A 19 -15.46 4.93 -3.66
N GLU A 20 -16.11 4.07 -2.89
CA GLU A 20 -15.45 3.33 -1.80
C GLU A 20 -14.85 2.01 -2.27
N ARG A 21 -15.34 1.47 -3.39
CA ARG A 21 -14.87 0.21 -3.97
C ARG A 21 -14.78 0.29 -5.49
N PRO A 22 -13.78 -0.36 -6.11
CA PRO A 22 -13.68 -0.42 -7.56
C PRO A 22 -14.81 -1.31 -8.14
N ARG A 23 -15.15 -1.09 -9.42
CA ARG A 23 -16.15 -1.90 -10.12
C ARG A 23 -15.74 -3.37 -10.27
N PHE A 24 -14.43 -3.62 -10.35
CA PHE A 24 -13.83 -4.94 -10.45
C PHE A 24 -12.68 -5.04 -9.45
N PRO A 25 -12.41 -6.23 -8.90
CA PRO A 25 -11.23 -6.45 -8.06
C PRO A 25 -9.94 -6.07 -8.78
N VAL A 26 -8.96 -5.56 -8.02
CA VAL A 26 -7.73 -4.99 -8.59
C VAL A 26 -6.47 -5.72 -8.12
N ILE A 27 -5.41 -5.57 -8.92
CA ILE A 27 -4.03 -5.83 -8.50
C ILE A 27 -3.39 -4.47 -8.26
N ASP A 28 -2.90 -4.24 -7.05
CA ASP A 28 -2.07 -3.09 -6.76
C ASP A 28 -0.65 -3.38 -7.25
N ALA A 29 -0.31 -2.82 -8.42
CA ALA A 29 0.90 -3.17 -9.16
C ALA A 29 2.17 -2.45 -8.67
N HIS A 30 2.04 -1.48 -7.75
CA HIS A 30 3.17 -0.69 -7.26
C HIS A 30 2.89 -0.18 -5.86
N ASN A 31 3.42 -0.85 -4.85
CA ASN A 31 3.34 -0.38 -3.47
C ASN A 31 4.65 -0.53 -2.72
N HIS A 32 4.82 0.32 -1.72
CA HIS A 32 5.88 0.26 -0.72
C HIS A 32 5.21 0.06 0.63
N LEU A 33 5.71 -0.86 1.44
CA LEU A 33 5.18 -1.21 2.75
C LEU A 33 6.07 -0.74 3.90
N GLY A 34 7.32 -0.36 3.62
CA GLY A 34 8.27 0.19 4.57
C GLY A 34 7.92 1.61 5.05
N PRO A 35 8.67 2.16 6.01
CA PRO A 35 8.39 3.46 6.61
C PRO A 35 8.57 4.65 5.65
N GLU A 36 9.46 4.54 4.68
CA GLU A 36 9.83 5.65 3.79
C GLU A 36 8.67 6.11 2.89
N PHE A 37 7.91 5.13 2.35
CA PHE A 37 6.85 5.39 1.38
C PHE A 37 5.53 4.67 1.69
N GLY A 38 5.57 3.64 2.54
CA GLY A 38 4.41 2.83 2.92
C GLY A 38 3.79 3.18 4.26
N GLY A 39 4.37 4.09 5.03
CA GLY A 39 3.90 4.41 6.39
C GLY A 39 4.12 3.28 7.40
N GLY A 40 5.04 2.35 7.12
CA GLY A 40 5.51 1.35 8.09
C GLY A 40 4.58 0.15 8.27
N TRP A 41 3.90 -0.30 7.21
CA TRP A 41 3.10 -1.53 7.21
C TRP A 41 3.92 -2.78 7.53
N ASP A 42 5.21 -2.78 7.23
CA ASP A 42 6.19 -3.80 7.65
C ASP A 42 6.27 -3.99 9.18
N ASN A 43 5.99 -2.93 9.94
CA ASN A 43 5.96 -2.94 11.40
C ASN A 43 4.58 -3.29 11.99
N ARG A 44 3.56 -3.46 11.15
CA ARG A 44 2.18 -3.75 11.58
C ARG A 44 1.81 -5.22 11.39
N PRO A 45 0.77 -5.72 12.08
CA PRO A 45 0.25 -7.07 11.84
C PRO A 45 -0.18 -7.29 10.37
N LEU A 46 0.07 -8.49 9.83
CA LEU A 46 -0.25 -8.82 8.43
C LEU A 46 -1.75 -8.80 8.16
N ASP A 47 -2.56 -9.26 9.12
CA ASP A 47 -4.02 -9.28 9.06
C ASP A 47 -4.62 -7.88 8.93
N GLU A 48 -4.01 -6.86 9.55
CA GLU A 48 -4.43 -5.47 9.35
C GLU A 48 -4.23 -5.02 7.89
N LEU A 49 -3.12 -5.41 7.26
CA LEU A 49 -2.86 -5.08 5.86
C LEU A 49 -3.83 -5.82 4.94
N LEU A 50 -4.07 -7.11 5.20
CA LEU A 50 -5.05 -7.90 4.44
C LEU A 50 -6.46 -7.33 4.56
N ALA A 51 -6.87 -6.88 5.75
CA ALA A 51 -8.16 -6.22 5.95
C ALA A 51 -8.26 -4.91 5.15
N ALA A 52 -7.19 -4.11 5.11
CA ALA A 52 -7.14 -2.90 4.29
C ALA A 52 -7.22 -3.22 2.78
N MET A 53 -6.51 -4.25 2.33
CA MET A 53 -6.57 -4.74 0.95
C MET A 53 -8.00 -5.19 0.59
N ASP A 54 -8.66 -5.96 1.46
CA ASP A 54 -10.02 -6.46 1.23
C ASP A 54 -11.08 -5.33 1.21
N ALA A 55 -10.90 -4.31 2.06
CA ALA A 55 -11.73 -3.11 2.07
C ALA A 55 -11.66 -2.36 0.72
N ALA A 56 -10.46 -2.29 0.13
CA ALA A 56 -10.19 -1.66 -1.17
C ALA A 56 -10.41 -2.58 -2.39
N ASP A 57 -10.80 -3.85 -2.20
CA ASP A 57 -10.91 -4.89 -3.23
C ASP A 57 -9.59 -5.18 -3.98
N VAL A 58 -8.45 -5.03 -3.29
CA VAL A 58 -7.12 -5.38 -3.76
C VAL A 58 -6.88 -6.88 -3.52
N ARG A 59 -6.80 -7.65 -4.59
CA ARG A 59 -6.60 -9.11 -4.53
C ARG A 59 -5.15 -9.50 -4.43
N VAL A 60 -4.27 -8.77 -5.12
CA VAL A 60 -2.83 -8.96 -5.09
C VAL A 60 -2.15 -7.62 -4.94
N LEU A 61 -1.13 -7.55 -4.09
CA LEU A 61 -0.27 -6.38 -3.92
C LEU A 61 1.16 -6.74 -4.34
N VAL A 62 1.75 -5.86 -5.15
CA VAL A 62 3.15 -5.94 -5.58
C VAL A 62 3.98 -5.04 -4.67
N ASP A 63 4.78 -5.67 -3.81
CA ASP A 63 5.69 -5.03 -2.87
C ASP A 63 7.04 -4.78 -3.55
N LEU A 64 7.43 -3.51 -3.63
CA LEU A 64 8.68 -3.07 -4.26
C LEU A 64 9.83 -2.85 -3.27
N ASP A 65 9.62 -3.16 -2.00
CA ASP A 65 10.64 -2.98 -0.96
C ASP A 65 11.57 -4.19 -0.78
N GLY A 66 11.49 -5.20 -1.66
CA GLY A 66 12.40 -6.35 -1.61
C GLY A 66 13.88 -5.99 -1.84
N GLY A 67 14.16 -4.78 -2.34
CA GLY A 67 15.48 -4.14 -2.29
C GLY A 67 16.60 -4.87 -3.02
N TRP A 68 17.83 -4.41 -2.86
CA TRP A 68 19.03 -5.09 -3.35
C TRP A 68 19.65 -5.95 -2.23
N GLY A 69 19.84 -7.24 -2.50
CA GLY A 69 20.45 -8.20 -1.57
C GLY A 69 19.44 -9.13 -0.87
N ASN A 70 19.88 -10.38 -0.66
CA ASN A 70 19.02 -11.47 -0.20
C ASN A 70 18.35 -11.20 1.17
N ASP A 71 19.06 -10.56 2.11
CA ASP A 71 18.52 -10.35 3.45
C ASP A 71 17.29 -9.41 3.44
N ILE A 72 17.23 -8.45 2.53
CA ILE A 72 16.07 -7.55 2.41
C ILE A 72 14.91 -8.33 1.79
N PHE A 73 15.16 -8.99 0.68
CA PHE A 73 14.18 -9.77 -0.03
C PHE A 73 13.52 -10.84 0.86
N GLU A 74 14.33 -11.63 1.58
CA GLU A 74 13.84 -12.70 2.47
C GLU A 74 13.00 -12.17 3.62
N ARG A 75 13.32 -11.00 4.20
CA ARG A 75 12.47 -10.40 5.24
C ARG A 75 11.08 -10.09 4.73
N HIS A 76 10.96 -9.55 3.51
CA HIS A 76 9.67 -9.24 2.90
C HIS A 76 8.88 -10.51 2.54
N LEU A 77 9.56 -11.55 2.06
CA LEU A 77 8.94 -12.86 1.84
C LEU A 77 8.36 -13.43 3.14
N VAL A 78 9.14 -13.45 4.21
CA VAL A 78 8.71 -13.97 5.52
C VAL A 78 7.56 -13.13 6.09
N LYS A 79 7.65 -11.80 6.02
CA LYS A 79 6.67 -10.90 6.62
C LYS A 79 5.32 -10.95 5.92
N PHE A 80 5.31 -11.00 4.59
CA PHE A 80 4.09 -10.86 3.79
C PHE A 80 3.75 -12.11 3.00
N LYS A 81 4.66 -12.55 2.12
CA LYS A 81 4.36 -13.61 1.16
C LYS A 81 4.10 -14.96 1.83
N HIS A 82 4.89 -15.37 2.82
CA HIS A 82 4.71 -16.65 3.48
C HIS A 82 3.37 -16.75 4.23
N GLY A 83 2.91 -15.65 4.83
CA GLY A 83 1.62 -15.60 5.53
C GLY A 83 0.41 -15.57 4.59
N ALA A 84 0.57 -15.03 3.38
CA ALA A 84 -0.50 -14.99 2.38
C ALA A 84 0.08 -15.16 0.94
N PRO A 85 0.46 -16.38 0.54
CA PRO A 85 1.26 -16.63 -0.68
C PRO A 85 0.67 -16.08 -1.97
N GLU A 86 -0.65 -16.14 -2.09
CA GLU A 86 -1.38 -15.68 -3.27
C GLU A 86 -1.62 -14.17 -3.28
N ARG A 87 -1.57 -13.51 -2.12
CA ARG A 87 -1.90 -12.08 -1.98
C ARG A 87 -0.72 -11.15 -2.30
N PHE A 88 0.50 -11.67 -2.35
CA PHE A 88 1.70 -10.85 -2.53
C PHE A 88 2.61 -11.31 -3.68
N ARG A 89 3.20 -10.34 -4.38
CA ARG A 89 4.37 -10.49 -5.24
C ARG A 89 5.43 -9.52 -4.72
N VAL A 90 6.69 -9.92 -4.65
CA VAL A 90 7.78 -9.09 -4.14
C VAL A 90 8.79 -8.92 -5.25
N PHE A 91 9.14 -7.67 -5.57
CA PHE A 91 10.25 -7.34 -6.45
C PHE A 91 11.53 -7.22 -5.63
N GLY A 92 12.57 -7.94 -6.05
CA GLY A 92 13.93 -7.79 -5.53
C GLY A 92 14.88 -7.39 -6.66
N GLY A 93 15.94 -6.70 -6.31
CA GLY A 93 17.12 -6.49 -7.16
C GLY A 93 17.93 -7.78 -7.23
N VAL A 94 18.44 -8.07 -8.43
CA VAL A 94 19.41 -9.15 -8.66
C VAL A 94 20.82 -8.55 -8.68
N ASP A 95 21.81 -9.30 -8.22
CA ASP A 95 23.22 -8.96 -8.37
C ASP A 95 23.69 -9.04 -9.84
#